data_AF-A0A522DY93-F1
#
_entry.id   AF-A0A522DY93-F1
#
_cell.length_a   1.000
_cell.length_b   1.000
_cell.length_c   1.000
_cell.angle_alpha   90.00
_cell.angle_beta   90.00
_cell.angle_gamma   90.00
#
_symmetry.space_group_name_H-M   'P 1'
#
loop_
_entity.id
_entity.type
_entity.pdbx_description
1 polymer ?
#
loop_
_entity_poly.entity_id
_entity_poly.type
_entity_poly.pdbx_seq_one_letter_code
_entity_poly.pdbx_strand_id
1 'polypeptide(L)'
;MTIQQDAGEIMAYIYNKYVSHIDPVFILLPEEIEKVTGWSKDRITRALRYLRQENLITSHTENDIMVVPSGVTPDGVRTIENESKSKSIFGFSFKINPLTGNIEFGFSWEKK
;
A
#
# COMPACT_ATOMS: atom_id res chain seq x y z
N MET A 1 3.80 -10.90 -11.46
CA MET A 1 3.63 -9.45 -11.22
C MET A 1 4.98 -8.85 -10.90
N THR A 2 5.18 -7.58 -11.26
CA THR A 2 6.40 -6.84 -10.91
C THR A 2 6.32 -6.34 -9.47
N ILE A 3 7.46 -6.02 -8.86
CA ILE A 3 7.48 -5.46 -7.51
C ILE A 3 6.71 -4.13 -7.41
N GLN A 4 6.73 -3.34 -8.48
CA GLN A 4 5.99 -2.07 -8.62
C GLN A 4 4.48 -2.31 -8.57
N GLN A 5 3.99 -3.34 -9.27
CA GLN A 5 2.58 -3.71 -9.24
C GLN A 5 2.17 -4.21 -7.85
N ASP A 6 2.97 -5.11 -7.27
CA ASP A 6 2.74 -5.63 -5.92
C ASP A 6 2.68 -4.49 -4.88
N ALA A 7 3.62 -3.55 -4.98
CA ALA A 7 3.69 -2.38 -4.12
C ALA A 7 2.49 -1.45 -4.32
N GLY A 8 2.05 -1.21 -5.55
CA GLY A 8 0.89 -0.37 -5.83
C GLY A 8 -0.39 -0.94 -5.23
N GLU A 9 -0.59 -2.25 -5.29
CA GLU A 9 -1.76 -2.90 -4.69
C GLU A 9 -1.74 -2.86 -3.16
N ILE A 10 -0.58 -3.11 -2.52
CA ILE A 10 -0.45 -2.95 -1.06
C ILE A 10 -0.63 -1.48 -0.66
N MET A 11 -0.06 -0.54 -1.42
CA MET A 11 -0.18 0.88 -1.15
C MET A 11 -1.64 1.33 -1.14
N ALA A 12 -2.44 0.79 -2.07
CA ALA A 12 -3.86 1.07 -2.09
C ALA A 12 -4.61 0.57 -0.86
N TYR A 13 -4.28 -0.63 -0.40
CA TYR A 13 -4.86 -1.18 0.81
C TYR A 13 -4.49 -0.32 2.04
N ILE A 14 -3.21 0.06 2.16
CA ILE A 14 -2.70 0.98 3.20
C ILE A 14 -3.42 2.33 3.11
N TYR A 15 -3.60 2.89 1.91
CA TYR A 15 -4.25 4.18 1.72
C TYR A 15 -5.74 4.16 2.05
N ASN A 16 -6.47 3.12 1.64
CA ASN A 16 -7.88 2.96 2.01
C ASN A 16 -8.05 2.83 3.53
N LYS A 17 -7.12 2.15 4.20
CA LYS A 17 -7.08 2.12 5.67
C LYS A 17 -6.79 3.51 6.24
N TYR A 18 -5.81 4.22 5.70
CA TYR A 18 -5.46 5.58 6.10
C TYR A 18 -6.65 6.55 6.02
N VAL A 19 -7.36 6.61 4.88
CA VAL A 19 -8.50 7.54 4.71
C VAL A 19 -9.75 7.12 5.51
N SER A 20 -9.86 5.84 5.88
CA SER A 20 -10.99 5.32 6.66
C SER A 20 -10.82 5.47 8.17
N HIS A 21 -9.59 5.70 8.67
CA HIS A 21 -9.34 5.89 10.11
C HIS A 21 -9.26 7.38 10.45
N ILE A 22 -9.82 7.74 11.61
CA ILE A 22 -9.70 9.10 12.17
C ILE A 22 -8.27 9.35 12.68
N ASP A 23 -7.56 8.29 13.05
CA ASP A 23 -6.20 8.36 13.59
C ASP A 23 -5.16 8.15 12.46
N PRO A 24 -4.25 9.10 12.22
CA PRO A 24 -3.26 9.02 11.12
C PRO A 24 -2.19 7.93 11.33
N VAL A 25 -2.14 7.33 12.53
CA VAL A 25 -1.23 6.25 12.86
C VAL A 25 -2.01 4.94 12.98
N PHE A 26 -1.78 4.03 12.05
CA PHE A 26 -2.30 2.67 12.15
C PHE A 26 -1.16 1.69 11.94
N ILE A 27 -1.09 0.67 12.80
CA ILE A 27 -0.13 -0.42 12.67
C ILE A 27 -0.80 -1.48 11.81
N LEU A 28 -0.24 -1.76 10.64
CA LEU A 28 -0.72 -2.84 9.77
C LEU A 28 0.24 -4.02 9.83
N LEU A 29 -0.20 -5.10 10.47
CA LEU A 29 0.63 -6.29 10.58
C LEU A 29 0.68 -7.02 9.22
N PRO A 30 1.85 -7.54 8.78
CA PRO A 30 1.92 -8.31 7.54
C PRO A 30 0.96 -9.50 7.50
N GLU A 31 0.62 -10.09 8.64
CA GLU A 31 -0.39 -11.16 8.76
C GLU A 31 -1.79 -10.71 8.36
N GLU A 32 -2.14 -9.43 8.55
CA GLU A 32 -3.42 -8.87 8.11
C GLU A 32 -3.45 -8.71 6.59
N ILE A 33 -2.34 -8.27 6.00
CA ILE A 33 -2.17 -8.19 4.56
C ILE A 33 -2.22 -9.59 3.95
N GLU A 34 -1.55 -10.57 4.56
CA GLU A 34 -1.57 -11.98 4.14
C GLU A 34 -3.00 -12.54 4.14
N LYS A 35 -3.78 -12.28 5.18
CA LYS A 35 -5.19 -12.74 5.25
C LYS A 35 -6.07 -12.14 4.15
N VAL A 36 -5.86 -10.87 3.80
CA VAL A 36 -6.68 -10.17 2.78
C VAL A 36 -6.25 -10.55 1.37
N THR A 37 -4.94 -10.65 1.12
CA THR A 37 -4.38 -10.81 -0.22
C THR A 37 -4.08 -12.27 -0.60
N GLY A 38 -3.93 -13.15 0.38
CA GLY A 38 -3.42 -14.52 0.20
C GLY A 38 -1.94 -14.57 -0.21
N TRP A 39 -1.19 -13.47 -0.08
CA TRP A 39 0.21 -13.41 -0.51
C TRP A 39 1.16 -13.97 0.54
N SER A 40 2.26 -14.56 0.08
CA SER A 40 3.34 -14.99 0.97
C SER A 40 3.98 -13.80 1.69
N LYS A 41 4.47 -14.04 2.91
CA LYS A 41 5.16 -13.03 3.73
C LYS A 41 6.34 -12.38 2.99
N ASP A 42 7.09 -13.15 2.21
CA ASP A 42 8.21 -12.64 1.40
C ASP A 42 7.77 -11.64 0.34
N ARG A 43 6.63 -11.93 -0.33
CA ARG A 43 6.08 -11.03 -1.34
C ARG A 43 5.63 -9.72 -0.71
N ILE A 44 4.89 -9.80 0.39
CA ILE A 44 4.44 -8.64 1.17
C ILE A 44 5.66 -7.83 1.64
N THR A 45 6.66 -8.48 2.23
CA THR A 45 7.86 -7.83 2.77
C THR A 45 8.63 -7.09 1.68
N ARG A 46 8.81 -7.69 0.49
CA ARG A 46 9.46 -7.00 -0.63
C ARG A 46 8.68 -5.77 -1.07
N ALA A 47 7.36 -5.87 -1.19
CA ALA A 47 6.52 -4.76 -1.62
C ALA A 47 6.52 -3.62 -0.57
N LEU A 48 6.45 -3.94 0.72
CA LEU A 48 6.58 -2.96 1.80
C LEU A 48 7.96 -2.29 1.83
N ARG A 49 9.04 -3.04 1.58
CA ARG A 49 10.39 -2.47 1.44
C ARG A 49 10.48 -1.51 0.27
N TYR A 50 9.88 -1.84 -0.88
CA TYR A 50 9.81 -0.95 -2.04
C TYR A 50 9.07 0.36 -1.68
N LEU A 51 7.89 0.27 -1.07
CA LEU A 51 7.12 1.45 -0.66
C LEU A 51 7.88 2.35 0.32
N ARG A 52 8.66 1.75 1.23
CA ARG A 52 9.55 2.49 2.14
C ARG A 52 10.72 3.15 1.40
N GLN A 53 11.34 2.44 0.45
CA GLN A 53 12.44 2.97 -0.36
C GLN A 53 12.00 4.18 -1.20
N GLU A 54 10.78 4.14 -1.74
CA GLU A 54 10.15 5.25 -2.46
C GLU A 54 9.58 6.34 -1.53
N ASN A 55 9.79 6.24 -0.20
CA ASN A 55 9.30 7.18 0.80
C ASN A 55 7.78 7.41 0.77
N LEU A 56 7.00 6.40 0.43
CA LEU A 56 5.54 6.51 0.29
C LEU A 56 4.78 6.17 1.57
N ILE A 57 5.40 5.37 2.45
CA ILE A 57 4.83 4.97 3.74
C ILE A 57 5.79 5.31 4.88
N THR A 58 5.23 5.62 6.05
CA THR A 58 5.98 5.54 7.30
C THR A 58 5.95 4.10 7.77
N SER A 59 7.06 3.62 8.33
CA SER A 59 7.13 2.26 8.86
C SER A 59 8.17 2.13 9.95
N HIS A 60 7.95 1.16 10.83
CA HIS A 60 8.94 0.71 11.79
C HIS A 60 9.53 -0.62 11.34
N THR A 61 10.78 -0.86 11.72
CA THR A 61 11.41 -2.17 11.51
C THR A 61 11.34 -2.93 12.82
N GLU A 62 10.69 -4.09 12.80
CA GLU A 62 10.64 -4.99 13.95
C GLU A 62 11.62 -6.14 13.71
N ASN A 63 12.55 -6.33 14.66
CA ASN A 63 13.57 -7.40 14.64
C ASN A 63 14.40 -7.46 13.33
N ASP A 64 14.75 -6.30 12.74
CA ASP A 64 15.53 -6.16 11.50
C ASP A 64 14.97 -6.83 10.23
N ILE A 65 13.80 -7.46 10.31
CA ILE A 65 13.28 -8.33 9.24
C ILE A 65 11.96 -7.79 8.71
N MET A 66 11.10 -7.29 9.59
CA MET A 66 9.71 -6.96 9.29
C MET A 66 9.51 -5.45 9.12
N VAL A 67 8.98 -5.03 7.97
CA VAL A 67 8.55 -3.65 7.74
C VAL A 67 7.08 -3.58 8.13
N VAL A 68 6.77 -2.79 9.16
CA VAL A 68 5.41 -2.60 9.66
C VAL A 68 4.95 -1.19 9.28
N PRO A 69 4.02 -1.03 8.33
CA PRO A 69 3.46 0.27 7.99
C PRO A 69 2.79 0.90 9.21
N SER A 70 3.10 2.18 9.43
CA SER A 70 2.54 3.01 10.49
C SER A 70 1.68 4.16 9.95
N GLY A 71 1.68 4.39 8.64
CA GLY A 71 0.96 5.49 7.99
C GLY A 71 1.43 5.75 6.55
N VAL A 72 0.84 6.77 5.93
CA VAL A 72 1.13 7.22 4.57
C VAL A 72 1.84 8.57 4.63
N THR A 73 2.93 8.75 3.87
CA THR A 73 3.63 10.04 3.82
C THR A 73 2.89 11.02 2.92
N PRO A 74 3.17 12.34 3.00
CA PRO A 74 2.66 13.30 2.02
C PRO A 74 3.03 12.96 0.58
N ASP A 75 4.20 12.37 0.34
CA ASP A 75 4.58 11.87 -0.98
C ASP A 75 3.80 10.63 -1.40
N GLY A 76 3.47 9.74 -0.46
CA GLY A 76 2.56 8.63 -0.67
C GLY A 76 1.19 9.09 -1.15
N VAL A 77 0.58 10.05 -0.45
CA VAL A 77 -0.71 10.64 -0.84
C VAL A 77 -0.62 11.26 -2.24
N ARG A 78 0.37 12.14 -2.47
CA ARG A 78 0.56 12.77 -3.79
C ARG A 78 0.80 11.77 -4.91
N THR A 79 1.46 10.65 -4.62
CA THR A 79 1.74 9.61 -5.63
C THR A 79 0.49 8.84 -6.00
N ILE A 80 -0.44 8.62 -5.05
CA ILE A 80 -1.71 7.96 -5.31
C ILE A 80 -2.69 8.89 -6.05
N GLU A 81 -2.77 10.15 -5.62
CA GLU A 81 -3.75 11.11 -6.15
C GLU A 81 -3.33 11.71 -7.51
N ASN A 82 -2.07 11.56 -7.90
CA ASN A 82 -1.54 12.05 -9.18
C ASN A 82 -1.28 10.90 -10.15
N GLU A 83 -2.10 10.81 -11.19
CA GLU A 83 -2.05 9.75 -12.21
C GLU A 83 -0.66 9.56 -12.84
N SER A 84 0.04 10.66 -13.13
CA SER A 84 1.36 10.62 -13.75
C SER A 84 2.40 10.03 -12.79
N LYS A 85 2.36 10.43 -11.52
CA LYS A 85 3.25 9.88 -10.48
C LYS A 85 2.94 8.40 -10.21
N SER A 86 1.66 8.04 -10.08
CA SER A 86 1.26 6.64 -9.89
C SER A 86 1.80 5.76 -11.02
N LYS A 87 1.61 6.18 -12.27
CA LYS A 87 2.09 5.44 -13.45
C LYS A 87 3.61 5.30 -13.46
N SER A 88 4.33 6.34 -13.07
CA SER A 88 5.80 6.30 -13.01
C SER A 88 6.33 5.32 -11.95
N ILE A 89 5.67 5.21 -10.80
CA ILE A 89 6.15 4.40 -9.67
C ILE A 89 5.60 2.97 -9.72
N PHE A 90 4.33 2.79 -10.07
CA PHE A 90 3.61 1.52 -9.99
C PHE A 90 3.32 0.89 -11.37
N GLY A 91 3.47 1.65 -12.45
CA GLY A 91 3.10 1.24 -13.80
C GLY A 91 1.59 1.34 -14.09
N PHE A 92 0.80 1.86 -13.15
CA PHE A 92 -0.64 2.09 -13.31
C PHE A 92 -1.12 3.26 -12.44
N SER A 93 -2.35 3.71 -12.66
CA SER A 93 -2.98 4.78 -11.89
C SER A 93 -4.18 4.28 -11.08
N PHE A 94 -4.42 4.94 -9.96
CA PHE A 94 -5.53 4.62 -9.07
C PHE A 94 -6.79 5.37 -9.49
N LYS A 95 -7.95 4.72 -9.33
CA LYS A 95 -9.25 5.38 -9.49
C LYS A 95 -9.81 5.70 -8.11
N ILE A 96 -9.86 6.98 -7.76
CA ILE A 96 -10.31 7.42 -6.43
C ILE A 96 -11.80 7.76 -6.51
N ASN A 97 -12.57 7.23 -5.57
CA ASN A 97 -13.98 7.57 -5.41
C ASN A 97 -14.09 9.00 -4.82
N PRO A 98 -14.71 9.95 -5.53
CA PRO A 98 -14.73 11.36 -5.11
C PRO A 98 -15.57 11.62 -3.86
N LEU A 99 -16.46 10.69 -3.47
CA LEU A 99 -17.32 10.84 -2.30
C LEU A 99 -16.67 10.32 -1.01
N THR A 100 -15.78 9.33 -1.13
CA THR A 100 -15.19 8.65 0.04
C THR A 100 -13.68 8.81 0.14
N GLY A 101 -13.01 9.24 -0.92
CA GLY A 101 -11.54 9.28 -1.00
C GLY A 101 -10.89 7.90 -1.12
N ASN A 102 -11.66 6.81 -1.06
CA ASN A 102 -11.14 5.44 -1.21
C ASN A 102 -10.79 5.15 -2.67
N ILE A 103 -9.79 4.29 -2.86
CA ILE A 103 -9.46 3.74 -4.17
C ILE A 103 -10.41 2.60 -4.50
N GLU A 104 -11.05 2.71 -5.66
CA GLU A 104 -11.87 1.67 -6.28
C GLU A 104 -10.96 0.70 -7.04
N PHE A 105 -10.66 -0.45 -6.44
CA PHE A 105 -9.99 -1.54 -7.14
C PHE A 105 -11.01 -2.48 -7.79
N GLY A 106 -10.76 -2.81 -9.06
CA GLY A 106 -11.49 -3.83 -9.81
C GLY A 106 -10.89 -5.23 -9.73
N PHE A 107 -9.91 -5.47 -8.85
CA PHE A 107 -9.33 -6.80 -8.65
C PHE A 107 -9.93 -7.47 -7.42
N SER A 108 -10.54 -8.64 -7.65
CA SER A 108 -10.81 -9.61 -6.61
C SER A 108 -9.47 -10.21 -6.19
N TRP A 109 -9.13 -10.14 -4.91
CA TRP A 109 -8.04 -10.92 -4.29
C TRP A 109 -8.39 -12.41 -4.22
N GLU A 110 -9.07 -12.91 -5.24
CA GLU A 110 -9.50 -14.29 -5.34
C GLU A 110 -8.26 -15.17 -5.38
N LYS A 111 -8.20 -16.05 -4.39
CA LYS A 111 -7.18 -17.08 -4.21
C LYS A 111 -7.02 -17.83 -5.54
N LYS A 112 -5.88 -17.62 -6.21
CA LYS A 112 -5.41 -18.57 -7.22
C LYS A 112 -4.83 -19.80 -6.53
#